data_AF-A0A1J5LPA1-F1
#
_entry.id   AF-A0A1J5LPA1-F1
#
_cell.length_a   1.000
_cell.length_b   1.000
_cell.length_c   1.000
_cell.angle_alpha   90.00
_cell.angle_beta   90.00
_cell.angle_gamma   90.00
#
_symmetry.space_group_name_H-M   'P 1'
#
loop_
_entity.id
_entity.type
_entity.pdbx_description
1 polymer ?
#
loop_
_entity_poly.entity_id
_entity_poly.type
_entity_poly.pdbx_seq_one_letter_code
_entity_poly.pdbx_strand_id
1 'polypeptide(L)'
;MQSTEITFDNLGETGTLFTALLRARYHHFIEARGWKLPNTRGLEFDQYDTPESIYCVIHDGLTVYGGLRVTPTTAHNFNASYMLRDAQLGLLPDMPENLLDDPAPQDPATWEVSRVFVDDTLNSRIRMRVRTEIGLTLARLAEAWNFSSYICLTSVAAGLLMRRTGLSISPAGPRLEVGGELCQAYHMKADANSVRSRAA
;
A
#
# COMPACT_ATOMS: atom_id res chain seq x y z
N MET A 1 11.23 -13.23 -9.66
CA MET A 1 10.56 -12.08 -9.00
C MET A 1 11.17 -11.91 -7.63
N GLN A 2 11.46 -10.67 -7.27
CA GLN A 2 11.99 -10.27 -5.96
C GLN A 2 11.21 -9.06 -5.46
N SER A 3 11.35 -8.73 -4.17
CA SER A 3 10.85 -7.50 -3.59
C SER A 3 12.01 -6.56 -3.29
N THR A 4 11.86 -5.29 -3.66
CA THR A 4 12.83 -4.23 -3.34
C THR A 4 12.15 -3.12 -2.55
N GLU A 5 12.76 -2.74 -1.44
CA GLU A 5 12.42 -1.55 -0.68
C GLU A 5 13.08 -0.32 -1.32
N ILE A 6 12.31 0.74 -1.53
CA ILE A 6 12.77 2.01 -2.05
C ILE A 6 12.46 3.08 -1.01
N THR A 7 13.50 3.82 -0.62
CA THR A 7 13.42 4.99 0.25
C THR A 7 14.18 6.14 -0.39
N PHE A 8 13.99 7.36 0.10
CA PHE A 8 14.75 8.50 -0.41
C PHE A 8 16.26 8.35 -0.17
N ASP A 9 16.67 7.59 0.84
CA ASP A 9 18.09 7.32 1.13
C ASP A 9 18.74 6.40 0.07
N ASN A 10 17.97 5.52 -0.57
CA ASN A 10 18.48 4.58 -1.58
C ASN A 10 18.10 4.94 -3.03
N LEU A 11 17.45 6.09 -3.26
CA LEU A 11 16.94 6.49 -4.58
C LEU A 11 18.02 6.59 -5.65
N GLY A 12 19.27 6.87 -5.28
CA GLY A 12 20.39 6.89 -6.23
C GLY A 12 20.59 5.56 -6.96
N GLU A 13 20.30 4.45 -6.26
CA GLU A 13 20.45 3.08 -6.78
C GLU A 13 19.13 2.56 -7.36
N THR A 14 18.01 2.96 -6.78
CA THR A 14 16.68 2.41 -7.10
C THR A 14 15.83 3.31 -8.00
N GLY A 15 16.32 4.49 -8.39
CA GLY A 15 15.52 5.53 -9.07
C GLY A 15 14.88 5.09 -10.40
N THR A 16 15.54 4.25 -11.18
CA THR A 16 14.96 3.68 -12.42
C THR A 16 13.78 2.77 -12.11
N LEU A 17 13.88 1.95 -11.05
CA LEU A 17 12.80 1.08 -10.58
C LEU A 17 11.66 1.91 -9.96
N PHE A 18 11.99 2.98 -9.23
CA PHE A 18 10.98 3.90 -8.71
C PHE A 18 10.15 4.55 -9.84
N THR A 19 10.82 4.98 -10.92
CA THR A 19 10.12 5.49 -12.10
C THR A 19 9.23 4.42 -12.75
N ALA A 20 9.71 3.18 -12.81
CA ALA A 20 8.90 2.05 -13.32
C ALA A 20 7.68 1.76 -12.43
N LEU A 21 7.81 1.89 -11.10
CA LEU A 21 6.70 1.80 -10.15
C LEU A 21 5.63 2.86 -10.42
N LEU A 22 6.01 4.14 -10.54
CA LEU A 22 5.06 5.23 -10.81
C LEU A 22 4.32 5.05 -12.14
N ARG A 23 5.00 4.47 -13.15
CA ARG A 23 4.37 4.12 -14.43
C ARG A 23 3.42 2.94 -14.30
N ALA A 24 3.79 1.91 -13.54
CA ALA A 24 2.92 0.78 -13.26
C ALA A 24 1.66 1.21 -12.49
N ARG A 25 1.79 2.14 -11.54
CA ARG A 25 0.67 2.79 -10.85
C ARG A 25 -0.27 3.52 -11.82
N TYR A 26 0.30 4.28 -12.76
CA TYR A 26 -0.48 4.95 -13.82
C TYR A 26 -1.32 3.95 -14.63
N HIS A 27 -0.70 2.87 -15.12
CA HIS A 27 -1.43 1.83 -15.85
C HIS A 27 -2.55 1.20 -15.01
N HIS A 28 -2.28 0.86 -13.75
CA HIS A 28 -3.23 0.16 -12.89
C HIS A 28 -4.40 1.02 -12.39
N PHE A 29 -4.11 2.22 -11.88
CA PHE A 29 -5.12 3.08 -11.27
C PHE A 29 -5.84 3.96 -12.30
N ILE A 30 -5.14 4.45 -13.32
CA ILE A 30 -5.72 5.40 -14.27
C ILE A 30 -6.20 4.67 -15.53
N GLU A 31 -5.35 3.90 -16.21
CA GLU A 31 -5.78 3.27 -17.47
C GLU A 31 -6.75 2.10 -17.25
N ALA A 32 -6.43 1.18 -16.34
CA ALA A 32 -7.24 -0.02 -16.13
C ALA A 32 -8.51 0.27 -15.30
N ARG A 33 -8.43 1.14 -14.29
CA ARG A 33 -9.55 1.47 -13.38
C ARG A 33 -10.30 2.74 -13.74
N GLY A 34 -9.75 3.61 -14.59
CA GLY A 34 -10.39 4.87 -14.96
C GLY A 34 -10.42 5.91 -13.84
N TRP A 35 -9.61 5.77 -12.79
CA TRP A 35 -9.58 6.76 -11.71
C TRP A 35 -8.97 8.08 -12.19
N LYS A 36 -9.52 9.20 -11.72
CA LYS A 36 -9.06 10.55 -12.07
C LYS A 36 -8.00 11.03 -11.07
N LEU A 37 -6.82 10.39 -11.09
CA LEU A 37 -5.71 10.73 -10.21
C LEU A 37 -4.68 11.68 -10.87
N PRO A 38 -3.96 12.49 -10.07
CA PRO A 38 -2.85 13.30 -10.57
C PRO A 38 -1.79 12.42 -11.23
N ASN A 39 -1.28 12.87 -12.37
CA ASN A 39 -0.18 12.22 -13.06
C ASN A 39 0.57 13.22 -13.92
N THR A 40 1.80 12.88 -14.29
CA THR A 40 2.60 13.67 -15.24
C THR A 40 3.41 12.73 -16.11
N ARG A 41 3.27 12.86 -17.44
CA ARG A 41 4.00 12.03 -18.43
C ARG A 41 3.84 10.51 -18.18
N GLY A 42 2.64 10.08 -17.78
CA GLY A 42 2.35 8.66 -17.49
C GLY A 42 2.95 8.15 -16.18
N LEU A 43 3.27 9.05 -15.23
CA LEU A 43 3.70 8.72 -13.87
C LEU A 43 2.61 9.17 -12.91
N GLU A 44 1.98 8.24 -12.19
CA GLU A 44 0.99 8.55 -11.15
C GLU A 44 1.70 8.82 -9.83
N PHE A 45 1.32 9.92 -9.18
CA PHE A 45 1.85 10.33 -7.88
C PHE A 45 0.81 11.17 -7.14
N ASP A 46 0.96 11.31 -5.83
CA ASP A 46 0.13 12.18 -5.00
C ASP A 46 0.97 12.87 -3.90
N GLN A 47 0.30 13.63 -3.03
CA GLN A 47 0.93 14.40 -1.95
C GLN A 47 1.60 13.54 -0.86
N TYR A 48 1.36 12.23 -0.84
CA TYR A 48 1.95 11.30 0.13
C TYR A 48 3.21 10.61 -0.41
N ASP A 49 3.59 10.87 -1.66
CA ASP A 49 4.87 10.43 -2.23
C ASP A 49 6.04 11.31 -1.73
N THR A 50 6.35 11.19 -0.43
CA THR A 50 7.30 12.02 0.32
C THR A 50 8.51 11.23 0.83
N PRO A 51 9.56 11.89 1.37
CA PRO A 51 10.67 11.22 2.05
C PRO A 51 10.29 10.36 3.25
N GLU A 52 9.11 10.57 3.85
CA GLU A 52 8.61 9.73 4.95
C GLU A 52 8.03 8.40 4.45
N SER A 53 7.73 8.31 3.15
CA SER A 53 7.14 7.12 2.55
C SER A 53 8.20 6.13 2.07
N ILE A 54 7.90 4.86 2.32
CA ILE A 54 8.65 3.71 1.81
C ILE A 54 7.84 3.07 0.70
N TYR A 55 8.49 2.70 -0.39
CA TYR A 55 7.85 1.96 -1.47
C TYR A 55 8.37 0.54 -1.50
N CYS A 56 7.49 -0.41 -1.74
CA CYS A 56 7.86 -1.79 -1.97
C CYS A 56 7.39 -2.21 -3.36
N VAL A 57 8.32 -2.74 -4.14
CA VAL A 57 8.09 -3.13 -5.53
C VAL A 57 8.38 -4.59 -5.69
N ILE A 58 7.45 -5.34 -6.27
CA ILE A 58 7.64 -6.75 -6.63
C ILE A 58 7.90 -6.80 -8.13
N HIS A 59 9.09 -7.24 -8.51
CA HIS A 59 9.56 -7.06 -9.89
C HIS A 59 10.51 -8.17 -10.35
N ASP A 60 10.79 -8.13 -11.65
CA ASP A 60 11.90 -8.81 -12.30
C ASP A 60 12.58 -7.83 -13.28
N GLY A 61 13.79 -7.40 -12.93
CA GLY A 61 14.46 -6.27 -13.58
C GLY A 61 13.69 -4.96 -13.39
N LEU A 62 13.17 -4.39 -14.49
CA LEU A 62 12.32 -3.20 -14.47
C LEU A 62 10.84 -3.53 -14.71
N THR A 63 10.49 -4.81 -14.82
CA THR A 63 9.10 -5.26 -14.97
C THR A 63 8.44 -5.33 -13.61
N VAL A 64 7.52 -4.42 -13.34
CA VAL A 64 6.80 -4.34 -12.06
C VAL A 64 5.54 -5.21 -12.12
N TYR A 65 5.44 -6.18 -11.21
CA TYR A 65 4.28 -7.08 -11.09
C TYR A 65 3.28 -6.63 -10.01
N GLY A 66 3.71 -5.74 -9.12
CA GLY A 66 2.90 -5.18 -8.06
C GLY A 66 3.72 -4.27 -7.17
N GLY A 67 3.04 -3.53 -6.33
CA GLY A 67 3.69 -2.62 -5.41
C GLY A 67 2.74 -2.07 -4.36
N LEU A 68 3.32 -1.37 -3.41
CA LEU A 68 2.62 -0.67 -2.33
C LEU A 68 3.48 0.48 -1.80
N ARG A 69 2.84 1.41 -1.13
CA ARG A 69 3.48 2.46 -0.33
C ARG A 69 3.16 2.23 1.14
N VAL A 70 4.13 2.49 2.00
CA VAL A 70 3.97 2.50 3.45
C VAL A 70 4.40 3.86 3.99
N THR A 71 3.56 4.49 4.80
CA THR A 71 3.79 5.83 5.35
C THR A 71 3.52 5.81 6.85
N PRO A 72 4.43 6.32 7.72
CA PRO A 72 4.17 6.41 9.15
C PRO A 72 2.87 7.17 9.45
N THR A 73 2.08 6.75 10.44
CA THR A 73 0.88 7.52 10.82
C THR A 73 1.20 8.82 11.57
N THR A 74 2.47 9.00 11.92
CA THR A 74 3.02 10.27 12.44
C THR A 74 3.54 11.18 11.33
N ALA A 75 3.45 10.77 10.06
CA ALA A 75 3.94 11.56 8.95
C ALA A 75 3.20 12.90 8.85
N HIS A 76 3.96 13.94 8.52
CA HIS A 76 3.44 15.30 8.42
C HIS A 76 4.26 16.09 7.41
N ASN A 77 3.72 16.22 6.21
CA ASN A 77 4.31 17.00 5.13
C ASN A 77 3.43 18.21 4.78
N PHE A 78 3.82 19.39 5.28
CA PHE A 78 3.18 20.67 5.01
C PHE A 78 1.67 20.65 5.34
N ASN A 79 0.82 20.36 4.35
CA ASN A 79 -0.64 20.33 4.47
C ASN A 79 -1.21 18.91 4.34
N ALA A 80 -0.37 17.88 4.40
CA ALA A 80 -0.77 16.47 4.28
C ALA A 80 -0.18 15.64 5.42
N SER A 81 -0.91 14.63 5.86
CA SER A 81 -0.40 13.61 6.80
C SER A 81 -0.22 12.27 6.09
N TYR A 82 -1.22 11.40 6.19
CA TYR A 82 -1.38 10.17 5.41
C TYR A 82 -2.84 10.05 4.94
N MET A 83 -3.11 9.21 3.93
CA MET A 83 -4.35 9.28 3.15
C MET A 83 -5.61 9.08 4.00
N LEU A 84 -5.66 8.07 4.86
CA LEU A 84 -6.82 7.78 5.70
C LEU A 84 -7.15 8.89 6.68
N ARG A 85 -6.13 9.51 7.28
CA ARG A 85 -6.34 10.63 8.19
C ARG A 85 -6.82 11.87 7.46
N ASP A 86 -6.18 12.21 6.36
CA ASP A 86 -6.59 13.37 5.56
C ASP A 86 -8.01 13.21 5.01
N ALA A 87 -8.43 11.98 4.66
CA ALA A 87 -9.81 11.68 4.33
C ALA A 87 -10.77 11.93 5.50
N GLN A 88 -10.46 11.43 6.70
CA GLN A 88 -11.27 11.67 7.91
C GLN A 88 -11.31 13.14 8.33
N LEU A 89 -10.29 13.92 7.98
CA LEU A 89 -10.25 15.38 8.18
C LEU A 89 -10.98 16.17 7.08
N GLY A 90 -11.60 15.51 6.10
CA GLY A 90 -12.31 16.16 5.00
C GLY A 90 -11.40 16.86 3.99
N LEU A 91 -10.10 16.52 3.95
CA LEU A 91 -9.11 17.12 3.05
C LEU A 91 -9.08 16.45 1.67
N LEU A 92 -9.75 15.30 1.51
CA LEU A 92 -9.84 14.55 0.26
C LEU A 92 -11.30 14.54 -0.23
N PRO A 93 -11.68 15.42 -1.20
CA PRO A 93 -13.08 15.60 -1.61
C PRO A 93 -13.78 14.34 -2.13
N ASP A 94 -13.03 13.42 -2.74
CA ASP A 94 -13.55 12.19 -3.32
C ASP A 94 -13.55 11.00 -2.34
N MET A 95 -13.24 11.24 -1.06
CA MET A 95 -13.14 10.21 -0.02
C MET A 95 -14.13 10.49 1.12
N PRO A 96 -14.87 9.47 1.60
CA PRO A 96 -15.75 9.62 2.75
C PRO A 96 -14.98 9.98 4.03
N GLU A 97 -15.53 10.84 4.88
CA GLU A 97 -14.89 11.18 6.16
C GLU A 97 -15.02 10.04 7.21
N ASN A 98 -15.99 9.15 7.05
CA ASN A 98 -16.30 8.05 7.97
C ASN A 98 -15.66 6.71 7.57
N LEU A 99 -14.45 6.74 7.00
CA LEU A 99 -13.71 5.54 6.58
C LEU A 99 -13.25 4.65 7.74
N LEU A 100 -13.12 5.22 8.94
CA LEU A 100 -12.66 4.57 10.16
C LEU A 100 -13.74 4.67 11.24
N ASP A 101 -13.85 3.63 12.06
CA ASP A 101 -14.75 3.62 13.23
C ASP A 101 -14.20 4.52 14.35
N ASP A 102 -12.86 4.59 14.46
CA ASP A 102 -12.12 5.38 15.44
C ASP A 102 -11.34 6.53 14.76
N PRO A 103 -10.86 7.53 15.52
CA PRO A 103 -9.94 8.54 14.99
C PRO A 103 -8.69 7.91 14.35
N ALA A 104 -8.31 8.41 13.18
CA ALA A 104 -7.13 7.95 12.46
C ALA A 104 -5.89 8.00 13.38
N PRO A 105 -5.13 6.88 13.50
CA PRO A 105 -4.03 6.77 14.44
C PRO A 105 -2.94 7.84 14.21
N GLN A 106 -2.23 8.19 15.28
CA GLN A 106 -1.04 9.03 15.26
C GLN A 106 0.01 8.38 16.15
N ASP A 107 0.41 7.17 15.75
CA ASP A 107 1.19 6.27 16.60
C ASP A 107 2.44 5.84 15.82
N PRO A 108 3.66 6.09 16.34
CA PRO A 108 4.90 5.62 15.72
C PRO A 108 4.92 4.11 15.43
N ALA A 109 4.16 3.32 16.19
CA ALA A 109 4.06 1.87 16.02
C ALA A 109 3.03 1.43 14.96
N THR A 110 2.31 2.37 14.34
CA THR A 110 1.27 2.13 13.33
C THR A 110 1.55 2.90 12.04
N TRP A 111 1.56 2.19 10.91
CA TRP A 111 1.89 2.78 9.60
C TRP A 111 0.75 2.55 8.59
N GLU A 112 0.46 3.50 7.72
CA GLU A 112 -0.50 3.33 6.63
C GLU A 112 0.10 2.49 5.50
N VAL A 113 -0.65 1.53 4.97
CA VAL A 113 -0.38 0.92 3.65
C VAL A 113 -1.36 1.49 2.62
N SER A 114 -0.83 2.09 1.57
CA SER A 114 -1.62 2.67 0.47
C SER A 114 -1.05 2.27 -0.89
N ARG A 115 -1.77 2.60 -1.98
CA ARG A 115 -1.38 2.31 -3.37
C ARG A 115 -1.01 0.84 -3.62
N VAL A 116 -1.68 -0.10 -2.95
CA VAL A 116 -1.46 -1.52 -3.16
C VAL A 116 -2.02 -1.92 -4.52
N PHE A 117 -1.20 -2.54 -5.35
CA PHE A 117 -1.64 -3.10 -6.63
C PHE A 117 -0.93 -4.39 -7.01
N VAL A 118 -1.59 -5.15 -7.88
CA VAL A 118 -1.04 -6.30 -8.60
C VAL A 118 -1.39 -6.11 -10.06
N ASP A 119 -0.42 -6.29 -10.95
CA ASP A 119 -0.61 -6.16 -12.39
C ASP A 119 -1.80 -7.03 -12.86
N ASP A 120 -2.77 -6.37 -13.51
CA ASP A 120 -4.05 -6.95 -13.91
C ASP A 120 -3.91 -7.95 -15.08
N THR A 121 -2.80 -7.88 -15.83
CA THR A 121 -2.51 -8.77 -16.97
C THR A 121 -2.01 -10.15 -16.54
N LEU A 122 -1.57 -10.29 -15.28
CA LEU A 122 -1.02 -11.52 -14.75
C LEU A 122 -2.08 -12.61 -14.58
N ASN A 123 -1.75 -13.86 -14.87
CA ASN A 123 -2.62 -14.99 -14.57
C ASN A 123 -2.78 -15.21 -13.04
N SER A 124 -3.84 -15.93 -12.65
CA SER A 124 -4.20 -16.13 -11.23
C SER A 124 -3.09 -16.71 -10.36
N ARG A 125 -2.28 -17.64 -10.90
CA ARG A 125 -1.16 -18.26 -10.19
C ARG A 125 -0.07 -17.25 -9.88
N ILE A 126 0.32 -16.42 -10.86
CA ILE A 126 1.33 -15.39 -10.65
C ILE A 126 0.79 -14.29 -9.72
N ARG A 127 -0.46 -13.85 -9.90
CA ARG A 127 -1.08 -12.88 -8.98
C ARG A 127 -1.06 -13.34 -7.52
N MET A 128 -1.28 -14.63 -7.26
CA MET A 128 -1.16 -15.14 -5.90
C MET A 128 0.28 -15.12 -5.38
N ARG A 129 1.28 -15.42 -6.21
CA ARG A 129 2.69 -15.29 -5.81
C ARG A 129 3.02 -13.83 -5.45
N VAL A 130 2.61 -12.87 -6.27
CA VAL A 130 2.79 -11.44 -5.97
C VAL A 130 2.12 -11.07 -4.65
N ARG A 131 0.87 -11.49 -4.40
CA ARG A 131 0.20 -11.24 -3.11
C ARG A 131 0.94 -11.84 -1.91
N THR A 132 1.48 -13.06 -2.06
CA THR A 132 2.30 -13.67 -1.01
C THR A 132 3.56 -12.85 -0.75
N GLU A 133 4.26 -12.41 -1.80
CA GLU A 133 5.42 -11.53 -1.66
C GLU A 133 5.05 -10.19 -1.00
N ILE A 134 3.90 -9.58 -1.33
CA ILE A 134 3.40 -8.37 -0.64
C ILE A 134 3.32 -8.62 0.87
N GLY A 135 2.71 -9.74 1.28
CA GLY A 135 2.57 -10.07 2.69
C GLY A 135 3.91 -10.30 3.40
N LEU A 136 4.83 -11.02 2.74
CA LEU A 136 6.18 -11.24 3.28
C LEU A 136 6.97 -9.94 3.39
N THR A 137 6.84 -9.05 2.42
CA THR A 137 7.50 -7.74 2.44
C THR A 137 6.97 -6.86 3.55
N LEU A 138 5.66 -6.81 3.78
CA LEU A 138 5.09 -6.10 4.92
C LEU A 138 5.58 -6.69 6.26
N ALA A 139 5.76 -7.99 6.37
CA ALA A 139 6.35 -8.55 7.58
C ALA A 139 7.81 -8.12 7.80
N ARG A 140 8.65 -8.16 6.75
CA ARG A 140 10.05 -7.74 6.81
C ARG A 140 10.19 -6.25 7.12
N LEU A 141 9.33 -5.41 6.54
CA LEU A 141 9.31 -3.98 6.81
C LEU A 141 9.05 -3.66 8.28
N ALA A 142 8.04 -4.29 8.88
CA ALA A 142 7.69 -4.08 10.29
C ALA A 142 8.86 -4.43 11.22
N GLU A 143 9.59 -5.51 10.91
CA GLU A 143 10.79 -5.91 11.63
C GLU A 143 11.96 -4.93 11.41
N ALA A 144 12.26 -4.58 10.15
CA ALA A 144 13.39 -3.72 9.80
C ALA A 144 13.26 -2.29 10.33
N TRP A 145 12.04 -1.74 10.32
CA TRP A 145 11.74 -0.38 10.76
C TRP A 145 11.20 -0.31 12.20
N ASN A 146 11.14 -1.46 12.89
CA ASN A 146 10.76 -1.58 14.30
C ASN A 146 9.38 -0.95 14.64
N PHE A 147 8.35 -1.33 13.90
CA PHE A 147 6.95 -0.98 14.20
C PHE A 147 6.05 -2.22 14.24
N SER A 148 4.83 -2.08 14.74
CA SER A 148 4.04 -3.25 15.19
C SER A 148 2.76 -3.51 14.41
N SER A 149 2.23 -2.51 13.72
CA SER A 149 0.95 -2.65 13.03
C SER A 149 0.80 -1.73 11.83
N TYR A 150 -0.19 -2.04 11.01
CA TYR A 150 -0.58 -1.25 9.87
C TYR A 150 -2.05 -0.88 9.91
N ILE A 151 -2.40 0.17 9.19
CA ILE A 151 -3.75 0.50 8.80
C ILE A 151 -3.81 0.64 7.28
N CYS A 152 -4.88 0.19 6.63
CA CYS A 152 -5.00 0.32 5.17
C CYS A 152 -6.46 0.45 4.73
N LEU A 153 -6.67 1.05 3.56
CA LEU A 153 -7.93 0.95 2.83
C LEU A 153 -7.71 0.08 1.59
N THR A 154 -8.52 -0.95 1.43
CA THR A 154 -8.47 -1.80 0.25
C THR A 154 -9.84 -2.38 -0.07
N SER A 155 -10.00 -2.99 -1.25
CA SER A 155 -11.24 -3.67 -1.60
C SER A 155 -11.47 -4.86 -0.68
N VAL A 156 -12.74 -5.14 -0.35
CA VAL A 156 -13.11 -6.26 0.52
C VAL A 156 -12.57 -7.59 -0.05
N ALA A 157 -12.54 -7.73 -1.37
CA ALA A 157 -11.97 -8.89 -2.05
C ALA A 157 -10.45 -9.03 -1.82
N ALA A 158 -9.69 -7.92 -1.89
CA ALA A 158 -8.26 -7.92 -1.61
C ALA A 158 -7.96 -8.23 -0.14
N GLY A 159 -8.70 -7.61 0.80
CA GLY A 159 -8.55 -7.88 2.23
C GLY A 159 -8.80 -9.35 2.61
N LEU A 160 -9.79 -10.00 1.99
CA LEU A 160 -10.04 -11.43 2.17
C LEU A 160 -8.89 -12.31 1.65
N LEU A 161 -8.23 -11.92 0.56
CA LEU A 161 -7.08 -12.65 0.02
C LEU A 161 -5.81 -12.43 0.85
N MET A 162 -5.64 -11.25 1.46
CA MET A 162 -4.50 -10.95 2.34
C MET A 162 -4.48 -11.81 3.61
N ARG A 163 -5.62 -12.33 4.08
CA ARG A 163 -5.65 -13.34 5.17
C ARG A 163 -4.79 -14.57 4.87
N ARG A 164 -4.55 -14.86 3.60
CA ARG A 164 -3.74 -16.00 3.16
C ARG A 164 -2.25 -15.71 3.18
N THR A 165 -1.78 -14.51 3.51
CA THR A 165 -0.38 -14.11 3.40
C THR A 165 0.37 -14.07 4.74
N GLY A 166 -0.26 -14.50 5.84
CA GLY A 166 0.35 -14.46 7.17
C GLY A 166 0.17 -13.14 7.93
N LEU A 167 -0.68 -12.25 7.44
CA LEU A 167 -1.06 -11.04 8.14
C LEU A 167 -2.38 -11.28 8.89
N SER A 168 -2.40 -10.93 10.18
CA SER A 168 -3.67 -10.78 10.90
C SER A 168 -4.35 -9.52 10.36
N ILE A 169 -5.63 -9.62 10.01
CA ILE A 169 -6.41 -8.51 9.45
C ILE A 169 -7.80 -8.45 10.07
N SER A 170 -8.14 -7.31 10.64
CA SER A 170 -9.46 -7.04 11.23
C SER A 170 -10.03 -5.73 10.67
N PRO A 171 -11.36 -5.64 10.47
CA PRO A 171 -12.00 -4.39 10.08
C PRO A 171 -11.63 -3.23 11.02
N ALA A 172 -11.50 -2.03 10.47
CA ALA A 172 -11.24 -0.77 11.18
C ALA A 172 -12.28 0.32 10.87
N GLY A 173 -13.29 -0.02 10.07
CA GLY A 173 -14.27 0.93 9.56
C GLY A 173 -15.39 0.24 8.77
N PRO A 174 -16.39 1.01 8.32
CA PRO A 174 -17.51 0.50 7.53
C PRO A 174 -17.07 0.04 6.13
N ARG A 175 -17.95 -0.69 5.46
CA ARG A 175 -17.81 -0.97 4.03
C ARG A 175 -18.41 0.17 3.23
N LEU A 176 -17.65 0.73 2.32
CA LEU A 176 -17.99 1.93 1.55
C LEU A 176 -17.60 1.74 0.10
N GLU A 177 -18.33 2.38 -0.82
CA GLU A 177 -17.95 2.41 -2.22
C GLU A 177 -16.92 3.53 -2.44
N VAL A 178 -15.73 3.16 -2.90
CA VAL A 178 -14.63 4.09 -3.17
C VAL A 178 -14.02 3.72 -4.52
N GLY A 179 -14.00 4.67 -5.47
CA GLY A 179 -13.44 4.43 -6.79
C GLY A 179 -14.14 3.31 -7.59
N GLY A 180 -15.44 3.10 -7.34
CA GLY A 180 -16.24 2.03 -7.98
C GLY A 180 -16.00 0.62 -7.43
N GLU A 181 -15.24 0.49 -6.33
CA GLU A 181 -15.02 -0.77 -5.64
C GLU A 181 -15.59 -0.72 -4.21
N LEU A 182 -16.11 -1.85 -3.73
CA LEU A 182 -16.48 -1.99 -2.33
C LEU A 182 -15.21 -2.14 -1.47
N CYS A 183 -14.89 -1.10 -0.73
CA CYS A 183 -13.70 -0.96 0.09
C CYS A 183 -14.03 -1.01 1.58
N GLN A 184 -13.02 -1.32 2.39
CA GLN A 184 -13.09 -1.28 3.84
C GLN A 184 -11.71 -1.00 4.41
N ALA A 185 -11.66 -0.23 5.49
CA ALA A 185 -10.43 -0.02 6.23
C ALA A 185 -10.13 -1.23 7.12
N TYR A 186 -8.85 -1.56 7.26
CA TYR A 186 -8.40 -2.70 8.05
C TYR A 186 -7.20 -2.34 8.93
N HIS A 187 -7.22 -2.84 10.17
CA HIS A 187 -6.01 -3.00 10.96
C HIS A 187 -5.30 -4.29 10.52
N MET A 188 -3.98 -4.22 10.38
CA MET A 188 -3.16 -5.38 10.07
C MET A 188 -1.98 -5.51 11.03
N LYS A 189 -1.60 -6.74 11.34
CA LYS A 189 -0.39 -7.05 12.11
C LYS A 189 0.38 -8.17 11.42
N ALA A 190 1.69 -8.03 11.33
CA ALA A 190 2.56 -9.12 10.91
C ALA A 190 2.56 -10.20 12.00
N ASP A 191 2.08 -11.41 11.68
CA ASP A 191 2.18 -12.53 12.59
C ASP A 191 3.58 -13.15 12.47
N ALA A 192 4.40 -12.94 13.49
CA ALA A 192 5.77 -13.45 13.58
C ALA A 192 5.89 -14.98 13.36
N ASN A 193 4.83 -15.74 13.65
CA ASN A 193 4.82 -17.19 13.48
C ASN A 193 4.46 -17.64 12.06
N SER A 194 3.73 -16.82 11.31
CA SER A 194 3.23 -17.19 9.98
C SER A 194 4.29 -17.07 8.87
N VAL A 195 5.21 -16.12 9.02
CA VAL A 195 6.26 -15.78 8.03
C VAL A 195 7.34 -16.86 7.99
N ARG A 196 7.69 -17.44 9.15
CA ARG A 196 8.71 -18.50 9.28
C ARG A 196 8.29 -19.83 8.65
N SER A 197 6.99 -20.15 8.64
CA SER A 197 6.49 -21.42 8.07
C SER A 197 6.43 -21.46 6.54
N ARG A 198 6.57 -20.30 5.88
CA ARG A 198 6.40 -20.15 4.42
C ARG A 198 7.67 -19.76 3.67
N ALA A 199 8.75 -19.50 4.40
CA ALA A 199 10.09 -19.26 3.86
C ALA A 199 10.97 -20.53 3.82
N ALA A 200 10.45 -21.67 4.29
CA ALA A 200 11.04 -23.01 4.21
C ALA A 200 10.33 -23.84 3.14
#